data_AF-A0A5A7NGG5-F1
#
_entry.id   AF-A0A5A7NGG5-F1
#
_cell.length_a   1.000
_cell.length_b   1.000
_cell.length_c   1.000
_cell.angle_alpha   90.00
_cell.angle_beta   90.00
_cell.angle_gamma   90.00
#
_symmetry.space_group_name_H-M   'P 1'
#
loop_
_entity.id
_entity.type
_entity.pdbx_description
1 polymer ?
#
loop_
_entity_poly.entity_id
_entity_poly.type
_entity_poly.pdbx_seq_one_letter_code
_entity_poly.pdbx_strand_id
1 'polypeptide(L)'
;MHLVANKVPPVIQQEVSQKDFEASIERAVDFLIPADPKSVVLAAKQGKPLPQALPSSKPVAQIRALAQRLAGDDAKPSKSSFWSKLVRKQS
;
A
#
# COMPACT_ATOMS: atom_id res chain seq x y z
N MET A 1 -2.40 -3.36 17.59
CA MET A 1 -3.50 -2.63 16.92
C MET A 1 -2.93 -2.02 15.65
N HIS A 2 -3.57 -2.24 14.50
CA HIS A 2 -3.14 -1.71 13.20
C HIS A 2 -4.08 -0.59 12.75
N LEU A 3 -3.51 0.47 12.16
CA LEU A 3 -4.25 1.61 11.62
C LEU A 3 -4.03 1.68 10.11
N VAL A 4 -5.13 1.61 9.37
CA VAL A 4 -5.14 1.53 7.91
C VAL A 4 -5.81 2.78 7.33
N ALA A 5 -5.07 3.59 6.58
CA ALA A 5 -5.63 4.68 5.80
C ALA A 5 -6.19 4.13 4.49
N ASN A 6 -7.51 4.20 4.31
CA ASN A 6 -8.20 3.62 3.15
C ASN A 6 -8.62 4.70 2.15
N LYS A 7 -8.67 4.34 0.86
CA LYS A 7 -9.05 5.20 -0.26
C LYS A 7 -8.25 6.52 -0.32
N VAL A 8 -6.96 6.46 -0.03
CA VAL A 8 -6.12 7.67 -0.03
C VAL A 8 -5.93 8.19 -1.46
N PRO A 9 -6.37 9.42 -1.78
CA PRO A 9 -6.21 9.97 -3.12
C PRO A 9 -4.73 10.24 -3.44
N PRO A 10 -4.38 10.45 -4.72
CA PRO A 10 -3.08 10.98 -5.09
C PRO A 10 -2.80 12.29 -4.35
N VAL A 11 -1.53 12.55 -4.01
CA VAL A 11 -1.10 13.72 -3.21
C VAL A 11 -1.65 15.05 -3.74
N ILE A 12 -1.75 15.21 -5.06
CA ILE A 12 -2.26 16.42 -5.72
C ILE A 12 -3.76 16.68 -5.40
N GLN A 13 -4.50 15.63 -5.10
CA GLN A 13 -5.95 15.67 -4.83
C GLN A 13 -6.26 15.52 -3.34
N GLN A 14 -5.24 15.57 -2.49
CA GLN A 14 -5.38 15.27 -1.07
C GLN A 14 -5.79 16.54 -0.32
N GLU A 15 -7.02 16.55 0.20
CA GLU A 15 -7.56 17.67 1.01
C GLU A 15 -6.95 17.72 2.42
N VAL A 16 -6.60 16.56 2.98
CA VAL A 16 -5.94 16.42 4.28
C VAL A 16 -4.69 15.59 4.10
N SER A 17 -3.52 16.17 4.34
CA SER A 17 -2.25 15.45 4.19
C SER A 17 -2.16 14.29 5.20
N GLN A 18 -1.41 13.24 4.83
CA GLN A 18 -1.21 12.11 5.75
C GLN A 18 -0.55 12.57 7.04
N LYS A 19 0.38 13.53 6.95
CA LYS A 19 1.08 14.10 8.10
C LYS A 19 0.12 14.82 9.04
N ASP A 20 -0.80 15.61 8.51
CA ASP A 20 -1.77 16.35 9.34
C ASP A 20 -2.76 15.40 10.00
N PHE A 21 -3.20 14.36 9.28
CA PHE A 21 -4.04 13.30 9.83
C PHE A 21 -3.33 12.57 10.97
N GLU A 22 -2.10 12.07 10.75
CA GLU A 22 -1.30 11.38 11.77
C GLU A 22 -1.03 12.25 13.00
N ALA A 23 -0.79 13.55 12.81
CA ALA A 23 -0.64 14.50 13.91
C ALA A 23 -1.94 14.66 14.72
N SER A 24 -3.11 14.75 14.05
CA SER A 24 -4.41 14.93 14.70
C SER A 24 -4.86 13.74 15.55
N ILE A 25 -4.41 12.53 15.22
CA ILE A 25 -4.71 11.30 15.95
C ILE A 25 -3.54 10.83 16.83
N GLU A 26 -2.47 11.63 16.90
CA GLU A 26 -1.23 11.36 17.63
C GLU A 26 -0.62 9.97 17.33
N ARG A 27 -0.77 9.51 16.09
CA ARG A 27 -0.39 8.15 15.70
C ARG A 27 -0.10 8.02 14.21
N ALA A 28 0.96 7.28 13.89
CA ALA A 28 1.34 6.95 12.51
C ALA A 28 0.38 5.92 11.88
N VAL A 29 0.16 6.03 10.57
CA VAL A 29 -0.55 5.04 9.77
C VAL A 29 0.38 3.85 9.48
N ASP A 30 -0.09 2.63 9.73
CA ASP A 30 0.68 1.42 9.46
C ASP A 30 0.61 1.01 7.98
N PHE A 31 -0.57 1.16 7.37
CA PHE A 31 -0.84 0.78 5.98
C PHE A 31 -1.66 1.83 5.25
N LEU A 32 -1.31 2.09 4.00
CA LEU A 32 -2.02 3.01 3.13
C LEU A 32 -2.57 2.24 1.93
N ILE A 33 -3.88 2.26 1.75
CA ILE A 33 -4.56 1.71 0.58
C ILE A 33 -4.94 2.88 -0.33
N PRO A 34 -4.33 3.00 -1.52
CA PRO A 34 -4.60 4.11 -2.42
C PRO A 34 -6.01 4.01 -3.01
N ALA A 35 -6.59 5.15 -3.34
CA ALA A 35 -7.80 5.22 -4.16
C ALA A 35 -7.48 4.72 -5.58
N ASP A 36 -8.27 3.76 -6.06
CA ASP A 36 -8.22 3.28 -7.44
C ASP A 36 -9.65 3.08 -7.98
N PRO A 37 -10.35 4.19 -8.30
CA PRO A 37 -11.75 4.13 -8.70
C PRO A 37 -11.96 3.30 -9.97
N LYS A 38 -10.99 3.28 -10.90
CA LYS A 38 -11.07 2.49 -12.13
C LYS A 38 -11.15 1.00 -11.81
N SER A 39 -10.22 0.51 -10.99
CA SER A 39 -10.19 -0.90 -10.62
C SER A 39 -11.41 -1.31 -9.79
N VAL A 40 -11.81 -0.46 -8.83
CA VAL A 40 -12.96 -0.75 -7.96
C VAL A 40 -14.27 -0.81 -8.76
N VAL A 41 -14.48 0.10 -9.72
CA VAL A 41 -15.67 0.08 -10.58
C VAL A 41 -15.70 -1.17 -11.46
N LEU A 42 -14.57 -1.58 -12.03
CA LEU A 42 -14.50 -2.82 -12.82
C LEU A 42 -14.80 -4.06 -11.99
N ALA A 43 -14.27 -4.13 -10.76
CA ALA A 43 -14.56 -5.23 -9.84
C ALA A 43 -16.04 -5.28 -9.45
N ALA A 44 -16.63 -4.12 -9.14
CA ALA A 44 -18.06 -4.00 -8.82
C ALA A 44 -18.95 -4.45 -9.98
N LYS A 45 -18.62 -4.05 -11.23
CA LYS A 45 -19.35 -4.48 -12.44
C LYS A 45 -19.32 -5.99 -12.66
N GLN A 46 -18.24 -6.66 -12.25
CA GLN A 46 -18.10 -8.12 -12.36
C GLN A 46 -18.72 -8.88 -11.17
N GLY A 47 -19.17 -8.18 -10.12
CA GLY A 47 -19.67 -8.81 -8.88
C GLY A 47 -18.59 -9.59 -8.12
N LYS A 48 -17.31 -9.30 -8.37
CA LYS A 48 -16.18 -10.01 -7.77
C LYS A 48 -15.41 -9.10 -6.81
N PRO A 49 -14.86 -9.63 -5.71
CA PRO A 49 -13.92 -8.90 -4.87
C PRO A 49 -12.72 -8.37 -5.67
N LEU A 50 -12.20 -7.20 -5.28
CA LEU A 50 -11.09 -6.54 -5.96
C LEU A 50 -9.86 -7.45 -6.19
N PRO A 51 -9.41 -8.27 -5.22
CA PRO A 51 -8.28 -9.19 -5.44
C PRO A 51 -8.52 -10.26 -6.50
N GLN A 52 -9.78 -10.63 -6.75
CA GLN A 52 -10.16 -11.62 -7.76
C GLN A 52 -10.35 -10.99 -9.13
N ALA A 53 -10.99 -9.82 -9.20
CA ALA A 53 -11.23 -9.12 -10.47
C ALA A 53 -9.95 -8.52 -11.05
N LEU A 54 -9.11 -7.91 -10.19
CA LEU A 54 -7.93 -7.13 -10.58
C LEU A 54 -6.76 -7.41 -9.63
N PRO A 55 -6.15 -8.60 -9.73
CA PRO A 55 -5.10 -9.05 -8.81
C PRO A 55 -3.82 -8.19 -8.87
N SER A 56 -3.60 -7.42 -9.94
CA SER A 56 -2.43 -6.57 -10.14
C SER A 56 -2.64 -5.10 -9.72
N SER A 57 -3.83 -4.74 -9.24
CA SER A 57 -4.13 -3.36 -8.85
C SER A 57 -3.35 -2.94 -7.59
N LYS A 58 -3.02 -1.64 -7.49
CA LYS A 58 -2.26 -1.09 -6.34
C LYS A 58 -2.94 -1.33 -4.99
N PRO A 59 -4.27 -1.17 -4.85
CA PRO A 59 -4.94 -1.48 -3.58
C PRO A 59 -4.78 -2.95 -3.19
N VAL A 60 -4.83 -3.87 -4.16
CA VAL A 60 -4.69 -5.31 -3.88
C VAL A 60 -3.30 -5.66 -3.37
N ALA A 61 -2.25 -5.02 -3.90
CA ALA A 61 -0.90 -5.21 -3.37
C ALA A 61 -0.81 -4.83 -1.88
N GLN A 62 -1.43 -3.71 -1.48
CA GLN A 62 -1.45 -3.26 -0.08
C GLN A 62 -2.35 -4.13 0.81
N ILE A 63 -3.50 -4.57 0.31
CA ILE A 63 -4.39 -5.50 1.02
C ILE A 63 -3.68 -6.84 1.28
N ARG A 64 -2.91 -7.35 0.32
CA ARG A 64 -2.11 -8.58 0.51
C ARG A 64 -1.01 -8.39 1.55
N ALA A 65 -0.30 -7.26 1.51
CA ALA A 65 0.72 -6.95 2.50
C ALA A 65 0.12 -6.85 3.92
N LEU A 66 -1.05 -6.22 4.07
CA LEU A 66 -1.79 -6.19 5.33
C LEU A 66 -2.19 -7.60 5.77
N ALA A 67 -2.73 -8.43 4.87
CA ALA A 67 -3.12 -9.81 5.18
C ALA A 67 -1.93 -10.66 5.65
N GLN A 68 -0.77 -10.53 4.99
CA GLN A 68 0.48 -11.20 5.39
C GLN A 68 0.93 -10.75 6.79
N ARG A 69 0.90 -9.43 7.06
CA ARG A 69 1.23 -8.90 8.39
C ARG A 69 0.34 -9.48 9.48
N LEU A 70 -0.96 -9.56 9.22
CA LEU A 70 -1.95 -10.09 10.17
C LEU A 70 -1.80 -11.60 10.37
N ALA A 71 -1.38 -12.33 9.33
CA ALA A 71 -1.11 -13.77 9.40
C ALA A 71 0.22 -14.11 10.11
N GLY A 72 1.03 -13.11 10.47
CA GLY A 72 2.33 -13.30 11.14
C GLY A 72 3.49 -13.61 10.18
N ASP A 73 3.28 -13.41 8.88
CA ASP A 73 4.24 -13.77 7.83
C ASP A 73 5.20 -12.60 7.56
N ASP A 74 5.97 -12.20 8.59
CA ASP A 74 6.93 -11.09 8.54
C ASP A 74 8.25 -11.48 7.84
N ALA A 75 8.17 -11.98 6.59
CA ALA A 75 9.35 -12.13 5.75
C ALA A 75 9.84 -10.73 5.31
N LYS A 76 10.80 -10.16 6.05
CA LYS A 76 11.47 -8.90 5.67
C LYS A 76 12.03 -9.05 4.25
N PRO A 77 11.57 -8.28 3.24
CA PRO A 77 12.24 -8.29 1.95
C PRO A 77 13.62 -7.67 2.15
N SER A 78 14.66 -8.50 2.17
CA SER A 78 16.04 -8.03 2.16
C SER A 78 16.27 -7.31 0.83
N LYS A 79 16.16 -5.98 0.82
CA LYS A 79 16.75 -5.16 -0.23
C LYS A 79 18.25 -5.18 0.00
N SER A 80 18.90 -6.30 -0.28
CA SER A 80 20.34 -6.33 -0.51
C SER A 80 20.58 -5.48 -1.75
N SER A 81 20.87 -4.23 -1.42
CA SER A 81 21.06 -3.06 -2.26
C SER A 81 21.64 -3.39 -3.64
N PHE A 82 20.81 -3.25 -4.68
CA PHE A 82 21.27 -3.19 -6.07
C PHE A 82 22.40 -2.14 -6.24
N TRP A 83 22.35 -1.08 -5.44
CA TRP A 83 23.36 -0.02 -5.37
C TRP A 83 24.68 -0.46 -4.73
N SER A 84 24.69 -1.43 -3.80
CA SER A 84 25.95 -1.95 -3.24
C SER A 84 26.71 -2.83 -4.24
N LYS A 85 26.02 -3.43 -5.21
CA LYS A 85 26.66 -4.14 -6.34
C LYS A 85 27.22 -3.18 -7.40
N LEU A 86 26.59 -2.02 -7.59
CA LEU A 86 27.03 -1.03 -8.58
C LEU A 86 28.28 -0.26 -8.11
N VAL A 87 28.41 0.02 -6.81
CA VAL A 87 29.55 0.74 -6.22
C VAL A 87 30.84 -0.10 -6.20
N ARG A 88 30.75 -1.44 -6.21
CA ARG A 88 31.93 -2.34 -6.17
C ARG A 88 32.65 -2.54 -7.51
N LYS A 89 32.19 -1.96 -8.63
CA LYS A 89 32.79 -2.17 -9.96
C LYS A 89 33.75 -1.04 -10.42
N GLN A 90 34.18 -0.14 -9.53
CA GLN A 90 35.07 0.98 -9.88
C GLN A 90 36.36 1.06 -9.05
N SER A 91 36.85 -0.06 -8.51
CA SER A 91 38.19 -0.14 -7.91
C SER A 91 38.93 -1.36 -8.43
#